data_AF-A0A2T1GK79-F1
#
_entry.id   AF-A0A2T1GK79-F1
#
_cell.length_a   1.000
_cell.length_b   1.000
_cell.length_c   1.000
_cell.angle_alpha   90.00
_cell.angle_beta   90.00
_cell.angle_gamma   90.00
#
_symmetry.space_group_name_H-M   'P 1'
#
loop_
_entity.id
_entity.type
_entity.pdbx_description
1 polymer ?
#
loop_
_entity_poly.entity_id
_entity_poly.type
_entity_poly.pdbx_seq_one_letter_code
_entity_poly.pdbx_strand_id
1 'polypeptide(L)'
;MSNVSMRNILWTLGRKKYKTYDDFIVAVTDYNNYICREPGLTNSWNPDEEISQQSILVVYEAGWKDEDATISLEIGEDDRALTMGRFLFSLNNTTYDFFKDADCCFFEGLELVNGNKYELWTGS
;
A
#
# COMPACT_ATOMS: atom_id res chain seq x y z
N MET A 1 -11.24 -16.71 -5.19
CA MET A 1 -10.29 -15.69 -4.73
C MET A 1 -11.01 -14.36 -4.74
N SER A 2 -11.06 -13.66 -3.61
CA SER A 2 -11.59 -12.30 -3.52
C SER A 2 -10.68 -11.35 -4.29
N ASN A 3 -11.25 -10.47 -5.09
CA ASN A 3 -10.49 -9.44 -5.80
C ASN A 3 -10.11 -8.35 -4.78
N VAL A 4 -8.83 -8.25 -4.44
CA VAL A 4 -8.32 -7.26 -3.47
C VAL A 4 -8.00 -5.99 -4.23
N SER A 5 -8.77 -4.93 -3.96
CA SER A 5 -8.57 -3.66 -4.66
C SER A 5 -7.88 -2.59 -3.79
N MET A 6 -8.04 -2.65 -2.45
CA MET A 6 -7.47 -1.67 -1.50
C MET A 6 -7.59 -0.20 -1.95
N ARG A 7 -8.70 0.17 -2.59
CA ARG A 7 -8.95 1.53 -3.07
C ARG A 7 -9.44 2.43 -1.93
N ASN A 8 -9.35 3.75 -2.14
CA ASN A 8 -9.82 4.79 -1.20
C ASN A 8 -9.10 4.74 0.17
N ILE A 9 -7.81 4.43 0.15
CA ILE A 9 -6.92 4.53 1.31
C ILE A 9 -5.94 5.64 1.02
N LEU A 10 -6.05 6.75 1.74
CA LEU A 10 -5.20 7.91 1.55
C LEU A 10 -3.84 7.64 2.18
N TRP A 11 -2.80 7.52 1.36
CA TRP A 11 -1.44 7.36 1.84
C TRP A 11 -0.40 7.81 0.82
N THR A 12 0.73 8.33 1.28
CA THR A 12 1.87 8.68 0.41
C THR A 12 3.06 7.80 0.76
N LEU A 13 3.52 7.03 -0.21
CA LEU A 13 4.68 6.15 -0.07
C LEU A 13 5.98 6.95 -0.01
N GLY A 14 7.03 6.39 0.60
CA GLY A 14 8.37 6.99 0.62
C GLY A 14 8.55 8.17 1.59
N ARG A 15 7.49 8.75 2.15
CA ARG A 15 7.61 9.92 3.05
C ARG A 15 8.27 9.61 4.38
N LYS A 16 7.99 8.44 4.97
CA LYS A 16 8.53 8.05 6.28
C LYS A 16 8.65 6.54 6.37
N LYS A 17 9.81 6.08 6.85
CA LYS A 17 10.01 4.69 7.30
C LYS A 17 9.62 4.58 8.77
N TYR A 18 8.75 3.64 9.10
CA TYR A 18 8.24 3.48 10.47
C TYR A 18 8.99 2.37 11.19
N LYS A 19 9.35 2.59 12.45
CA LYS A 19 10.06 1.58 13.26
C LYS A 19 9.13 0.47 13.75
N THR A 20 7.89 0.82 14.04
CA THR A 20 6.89 -0.11 14.59
C THR A 20 5.64 -0.11 13.73
N TYR A 21 4.91 -1.21 13.78
CA TYR A 21 3.60 -1.35 13.14
C TYR A 21 2.59 -0.38 13.75
N ASP A 22 2.56 -0.25 15.08
CA ASP A 22 1.57 0.58 15.79
C ASP A 22 1.71 2.07 15.42
N ASP A 23 2.94 2.60 15.36
CA ASP A 23 3.19 4.00 14.95
C ASP A 23 2.70 4.26 13.52
N PHE A 24 2.83 3.25 12.65
CA PHE A 24 2.37 3.34 11.27
C PHE A 24 0.84 3.35 11.20
N ILE A 25 0.17 2.45 11.91
CA ILE A 25 -1.29 2.39 11.94
C ILE A 25 -1.89 3.69 12.46
N VAL A 26 -1.32 4.27 13.53
CA VAL A 26 -1.74 5.59 14.02
C VAL A 26 -1.59 6.65 12.93
N ALA A 27 -0.44 6.71 12.25
CA ALA A 27 -0.20 7.72 11.24
C ALA A 27 -1.15 7.61 10.02
N VAL A 28 -1.39 6.41 9.50
CA VAL A 28 -2.34 6.20 8.38
C VAL A 28 -3.76 6.56 8.82
N THR A 29 -4.16 6.13 10.01
CA THR A 29 -5.51 6.38 10.55
C THR A 29 -5.75 7.86 10.75
N ASP A 30 -4.82 8.57 11.38
CA ASP A 30 -4.91 10.02 11.61
C ASP A 30 -4.98 10.79 10.29
N TYR A 31 -4.14 10.41 9.31
CA TYR A 31 -4.12 11.07 8.00
C TYR A 31 -5.45 10.88 7.25
N ASN A 32 -5.97 9.66 7.18
CA ASN A 32 -7.25 9.38 6.54
C ASN A 32 -8.41 10.11 7.24
N ASN A 33 -8.46 10.09 8.58
CA ASN A 33 -9.49 10.78 9.37
C ASN A 33 -9.41 12.31 9.29
N TYR A 34 -8.24 12.86 9.02
CA TYR A 34 -8.06 14.29 8.82
C TYR A 34 -8.58 14.72 7.45
N ILE A 35 -8.15 14.04 6.38
CA ILE A 35 -8.49 14.41 5.01
C ILE A 35 -9.95 14.11 4.66
N CYS A 36 -10.51 12.97 5.08
CA CYS A 36 -11.89 12.59 4.78
C CYS A 36 -12.96 13.40 5.53
N ARG A 37 -12.58 14.49 6.21
CA ARG A 37 -13.52 15.51 6.69
C ARG A 37 -14.04 16.38 5.55
N GLU A 38 -13.33 16.41 4.42
CA GLU A 38 -13.73 17.15 3.23
C GLU A 38 -14.89 16.47 2.50
N PRO A 39 -15.91 17.22 2.03
CA PRO A 39 -17.02 16.65 1.29
C PRO A 39 -16.59 15.90 0.02
N GLY A 40 -17.14 14.71 -0.18
CA GLY A 40 -16.91 13.90 -1.39
C GLY A 40 -15.71 12.96 -1.33
N LEU A 41 -14.95 12.95 -0.23
CA LEU A 41 -13.90 11.97 0.01
C LEU A 41 -14.43 10.80 0.84
N THR A 42 -14.10 9.58 0.45
CA THR A 42 -14.43 8.36 1.20
C THR A 42 -13.15 7.70 1.72
N ASN A 43 -13.24 7.15 2.93
CA ASN A 43 -12.17 6.41 3.57
C ASN A 43 -12.57 4.93 3.64
N SER A 44 -11.77 4.05 3.05
CA SER A 44 -11.91 2.59 3.18
C SER A 44 -10.81 1.97 4.05
N TRP A 45 -10.01 2.79 4.73
CA TRP A 45 -8.98 2.32 5.64
C TRP A 45 -9.59 1.54 6.81
N ASN A 46 -9.29 0.25 6.84
CA ASN A 46 -9.55 -0.63 7.97
C ASN A 46 -8.33 -1.56 8.17
N PRO A 47 -7.46 -1.30 9.15
CA PRO A 47 -6.18 -2.01 9.28
C PRO A 47 -6.33 -3.50 9.58
N ASP A 48 -7.47 -3.92 10.12
CA ASP A 48 -7.77 -5.31 10.48
C ASP A 48 -8.55 -6.05 9.40
N GLU A 49 -8.93 -5.38 8.30
CA GLU A 49 -9.59 -6.04 7.18
C GLU A 49 -8.66 -7.07 6.53
N GLU A 50 -9.08 -8.32 6.52
CA GLU A 50 -8.40 -9.38 5.81
C GLU A 50 -8.54 -9.17 4.30
N ILE A 51 -7.41 -9.04 3.61
CA ILE A 51 -7.38 -8.87 2.16
C ILE A 51 -7.05 -10.20 1.46
N SER A 52 -6.21 -11.05 2.05
CA SER A 52 -5.83 -12.33 1.45
C SER A 52 -5.58 -13.39 2.52
N GLN A 53 -5.83 -14.66 2.19
CA GLN A 53 -5.48 -15.81 3.04
C GLN A 53 -4.04 -16.32 2.78
N GLN A 54 -3.34 -15.72 1.82
CA GLN A 54 -2.01 -16.11 1.37
C GLN A 54 -1.16 -14.86 1.11
N SER A 55 0.16 -15.05 0.97
CA SER A 55 1.03 -14.01 0.44
C SER A 55 0.60 -13.56 -0.95
N ILE A 56 0.80 -12.28 -1.24
CA ILE A 56 0.57 -11.71 -2.55
C ILE A 56 1.87 -11.14 -3.12
N LEU A 57 2.07 -11.30 -4.42
CA LEU A 57 3.17 -10.70 -5.16
C LEU A 57 2.74 -9.33 -5.67
N VAL A 58 3.36 -8.27 -5.18
CA VAL A 58 3.15 -6.90 -5.65
C VAL A 58 4.24 -6.53 -6.63
N VAL A 59 3.84 -6.02 -7.79
CA VAL A 59 4.75 -5.44 -8.79
C VAL A 59 4.43 -3.98 -9.04
N TYR A 60 5.47 -3.20 -9.39
CA TYR A 60 5.34 -1.81 -9.82
C TYR A 60 6.47 -1.47 -10.79
N GLU A 61 6.14 -0.72 -11.83
CA GLU A 61 7.11 -0.16 -12.79
C GLU A 61 7.07 1.36 -12.68
N ALA A 62 8.18 1.98 -12.29
CA ALA A 62 8.23 3.43 -12.09
C ALA A 62 8.46 4.16 -13.41
N GLY A 63 7.44 4.87 -13.90
CA GLY A 63 7.59 5.73 -15.08
C GLY A 63 8.38 7.04 -14.84
N TRP A 64 8.69 7.35 -13.58
CA TRP A 64 9.37 8.60 -13.17
C TRP A 64 10.84 8.40 -12.77
N LYS A 65 11.29 7.14 -12.70
CA LYS A 65 12.68 6.76 -12.40
C LYS A 65 13.31 6.18 -13.67
N ASP A 66 14.62 5.88 -13.66
CA ASP A 66 15.32 5.28 -14.82
C ASP A 66 14.50 4.14 -15.46
N GLU A 67 14.63 3.96 -16.79
CA GLU A 67 13.73 3.14 -17.64
C GLU A 67 13.49 1.68 -17.20
N ASP A 68 14.23 1.16 -16.21
CA ASP A 68 14.13 -0.21 -15.70
C ASP A 68 13.81 -0.30 -14.19
N ALA A 69 13.40 0.79 -13.56
CA ALA A 69 13.17 0.81 -12.11
C ALA A 69 11.86 0.08 -11.74
N THR A 70 12.01 -1.16 -11.27
CA THR A 70 10.89 -2.03 -10.89
C THR A 70 10.92 -2.43 -9.42
N ILE A 71 9.72 -2.67 -8.86
CA ILE A 71 9.51 -3.32 -7.56
C ILE A 71 8.86 -4.68 -7.83
N SER A 72 9.33 -5.70 -7.14
CA SER A 72 8.70 -7.03 -7.07
C SER A 72 8.83 -7.53 -5.63
N LEU A 73 7.71 -7.60 -4.92
CA LEU A 73 7.67 -7.86 -3.47
C LEU A 73 6.61 -8.90 -3.14
N GLU A 74 7.01 -9.95 -2.46
CA GLU A 74 6.07 -10.85 -1.81
C GLU A 74 5.72 -10.31 -0.42
N ILE A 75 4.43 -10.11 -0.17
CA ILE A 75 3.91 -9.56 1.09
C ILE A 75 2.87 -10.52 1.66
N GLY A 76 3.08 -10.92 2.92
CA GLY A 76 2.24 -11.86 3.65
C GLY A 76 3.04 -13.05 4.17
N GLU A 77 2.39 -13.88 4.99
CA GLU A 77 2.93 -15.11 5.58
C GLU A 77 1.95 -16.24 5.27
N ASP A 78 2.44 -17.43 4.94
CA ASP A 78 1.59 -18.55 4.47
C ASP A 78 0.61 -19.07 5.54
N ASP A 79 0.90 -18.84 6.83
CA ASP A 79 0.14 -19.34 7.96
C ASP A 79 -0.77 -18.27 8.61
N ARG A 80 -0.86 -17.08 8.01
CA ARG A 80 -1.64 -15.98 8.55
C ARG A 80 -2.33 -15.17 7.45
N ALA A 81 -3.62 -14.88 7.64
CA ALA A 81 -4.34 -13.94 6.79
C ALA A 81 -3.63 -12.58 6.76
N LEU A 82 -3.37 -12.09 5.55
CA LEU A 82 -2.81 -10.78 5.30
C LEU A 82 -3.90 -9.73 5.50
N THR A 83 -3.67 -8.80 6.42
CA THR A 83 -4.57 -7.66 6.63
C THR A 83 -4.10 -6.43 5.88
N MET A 84 -5.03 -5.51 5.63
CA MET A 84 -4.78 -4.22 5.00
C MET A 84 -3.65 -3.43 5.69
N GLY A 85 -3.66 -3.42 7.02
CA GLY A 85 -2.65 -2.74 7.83
C GLY A 85 -1.26 -3.34 7.63
N ARG A 86 -1.16 -4.67 7.72
CA ARG A 86 0.11 -5.41 7.56
C ARG A 86 0.66 -5.28 6.14
N PHE A 87 -0.23 -5.31 5.15
CA PHE A 87 0.12 -5.05 3.77
C PHE A 87 0.75 -3.68 3.60
N LEU A 88 0.03 -2.61 3.98
CA LEU A 88 0.47 -1.25 3.72
C LEU A 88 1.73 -0.89 4.51
N PHE A 89 1.88 -1.42 5.73
CA PHE A 89 3.11 -1.28 6.52
C PHE A 89 4.32 -1.90 5.80
N SER A 90 4.16 -3.14 5.34
CA SER A 90 5.24 -3.88 4.66
C SER A 90 5.60 -3.20 3.34
N LEU A 91 4.59 -2.80 2.56
CA LEU A 91 4.78 -2.06 1.33
C LEU A 91 5.55 -0.76 1.59
N ASN A 92 5.06 0.11 2.48
CA ASN A 92 5.67 1.40 2.79
C ASN A 92 7.13 1.27 3.23
N ASN A 93 7.40 0.36 4.16
CA ASN A 93 8.73 0.25 4.75
C ASN A 93 9.74 -0.40 3.81
N THR A 94 9.30 -1.38 3.01
CA THR A 94 10.18 -2.08 2.06
C THR A 94 10.47 -1.21 0.85
N THR A 95 9.49 -0.43 0.40
CA THR A 95 9.63 0.48 -0.76
C THR A 95 10.09 1.89 -0.39
N TYR A 96 10.39 2.17 0.89
CA TYR A 96 10.77 3.50 1.36
C TYR A 96 11.92 4.10 0.53
N ASP A 97 13.04 3.38 0.41
CA ASP A 97 14.21 3.88 -0.33
C ASP A 97 13.96 3.98 -1.83
N PHE A 98 12.98 3.25 -2.35
CA PHE A 98 12.57 3.36 -3.75
C PHE A 98 11.81 4.66 -4.02
N PHE A 99 10.88 5.03 -3.13
CA PHE A 99 9.96 6.17 -3.29
C PHE A 99 10.41 7.46 -2.59
N LYS A 100 11.43 7.45 -1.72
CA LYS A 100 11.81 8.62 -0.90
C LYS A 100 12.15 9.89 -1.68
N ASP A 101 12.63 9.71 -2.92
CA ASP A 101 13.04 10.80 -3.80
C ASP A 101 11.95 11.15 -4.84
N ALA A 102 10.80 10.48 -4.80
CA ALA A 102 9.65 10.84 -5.63
C ALA A 102 9.02 12.14 -5.11
N ASP A 103 8.69 13.06 -6.02
CA ASP A 103 8.00 14.31 -5.67
C ASP A 103 6.67 14.01 -4.95
N CYS A 104 5.87 13.10 -5.54
CA CYS A 104 4.64 12.54 -5.01
C CYS A 104 4.46 11.08 -5.48
N CYS A 105 4.05 10.20 -4.58
CA CYS A 105 3.64 8.81 -4.87
C CYS A 105 2.50 8.42 -3.94
N PHE A 106 1.27 8.70 -4.36
CA PHE A 106 0.06 8.35 -3.62
C PHE A 106 -0.30 6.89 -3.86
N PHE A 107 -0.62 6.15 -2.80
CA PHE A 107 -1.16 4.81 -2.94
C PHE A 107 -2.61 4.89 -3.46
N GLU A 108 -2.89 4.29 -4.62
CA GLU A 108 -4.23 4.29 -5.23
C GLU A 108 -4.92 2.92 -5.17
N GLY A 109 -4.17 1.87 -4.84
CA GLY A 109 -4.70 0.55 -4.61
C GLY A 109 -3.89 -0.54 -5.31
N LEU A 110 -4.54 -1.69 -5.44
CA LEU A 110 -4.03 -2.87 -6.10
C LEU A 110 -4.97 -3.28 -7.22
N GLU A 111 -4.40 -3.79 -8.30
CA GLU A 111 -5.13 -4.46 -9.37
C GLU A 111 -4.62 -5.89 -9.54
N LEU A 112 -5.54 -6.85 -9.50
CA LEU A 112 -5.20 -8.25 -9.71
C LEU A 112 -4.80 -8.47 -11.17
N VAL A 113 -3.58 -8.95 -11.39
CA VAL A 113 -3.07 -9.31 -12.71
C VAL A 113 -3.39 -10.78 -13.01
N ASN A 114 -2.93 -11.70 -12.15
CA ASN A 114 -3.24 -13.12 -12.22
C ASN A 114 -2.88 -13.81 -10.91
N GLY A 115 -3.56 -14.92 -10.57
CA GLY A 115 -3.23 -15.72 -9.38
C GLY A 115 -3.18 -14.87 -8.10
N ASN A 116 -1.99 -14.77 -7.51
CA ASN A 116 -1.69 -13.91 -6.35
C ASN A 116 -0.83 -12.68 -6.71
N LYS A 117 -0.64 -12.38 -7.99
CA LYS A 117 0.10 -11.23 -8.50
C LYS A 117 -0.81 -10.01 -8.67
N TYR A 118 -0.42 -8.91 -8.04
CA TYR A 118 -1.08 -7.63 -8.10
C TYR A 118 -0.14 -6.54 -8.59
N GLU A 119 -0.67 -5.62 -9.38
CA GLU A 119 0.01 -4.39 -9.74
C GLU A 119 -0.33 -3.30 -8.72
N LEU A 120 0.70 -2.60 -8.24
CA LEU A 120 0.55 -1.42 -7.40
C LEU A 120 0.20 -0.22 -8.27
N TRP A 121 -0.90 0.44 -7.93
CA TRP A 121 -1.27 1.70 -8.57
C TRP A 121 -0.82 2.87 -7.71
N THR A 122 -0.15 3.83 -8.34
CA THR A 122 0.30 5.06 -7.70
C THR A 122 -0.11 6.30 -8.47
N GLY A 123 -0.58 7.31 -7.76
CA GLY A 123 -0.83 8.65 -8.29
C GLY A 123 0.36 9.58 -8.10
N SER A 124 0.49 10.56 -8.99
CA SER A 124 1.41 11.70 -8.90
C SER A 124 0.70 12.95 -8.39
#